data_AF-A0A844RBQ6-F1
#
_entry.id   AF-A0A844RBQ6-F1
#
_cell.length_a   1.000
_cell.length_b   1.000
_cell.length_c   1.000
_cell.angle_alpha   90.00
_cell.angle_beta   90.00
_cell.angle_gamma   90.00
#
_symmetry.space_group_name_H-M   'P 1'
#
loop_
_entity.id
_entity.type
_entity.pdbx_description
1 polymer ?
#
loop_
_entity_poly.entity_id
_entity_poly.type
_entity_poly.pdbx_seq_one_letter_code
_entity_poly.pdbx_strand_id
1 'polypeptide(L)'
;MIRPIMRNELVLQQPSTAATEADLPIAQDLLDTLAAHRHSCVGMAANMIGEVKRIIAFDNEGAYLAMLNPEIVSRAGAYETEEGCLSLAGTRPTTRYRTIKVSYQDLAMKPRVKTFTGFTAQIIQHEIDHCNGVLI
;
A
#
# COMPACT_ATOMS: atom_id res chain seq x y z
N MET A 1 -16.75 -2.48 -2.36
CA MET A 1 -17.48 -2.50 -1.07
C MET A 1 -16.55 -1.97 0.02
N ILE A 2 -17.07 -1.18 0.98
CA ILE A 2 -16.27 -0.73 2.13
C ILE A 2 -16.06 -1.91 3.08
N ARG A 3 -14.79 -2.19 3.42
CA ARG A 3 -14.38 -3.32 4.27
C ARG A 3 -13.96 -2.86 5.67
N PRO A 4 -14.13 -3.69 6.71
CA PRO A 4 -13.62 -3.38 8.04
C PRO A 4 -12.08 -3.40 8.07
N ILE A 5 -11.48 -2.54 8.89
CA ILE A 5 -10.03 -2.47 9.06
C ILE A 5 -9.53 -3.61 9.95
N MET A 6 -8.61 -4.41 9.41
CA MET A 6 -7.91 -5.48 10.11
C MET A 6 -6.89 -4.90 11.10
N ARG A 7 -6.94 -5.33 12.36
CA ARG A 7 -6.01 -4.92 13.43
C ARG A 7 -5.26 -6.09 14.06
N ASN A 8 -5.47 -7.31 13.56
CA ASN A 8 -4.74 -8.47 14.06
C ASN A 8 -3.33 -8.48 13.45
N GLU A 9 -2.33 -8.14 14.27
CA GLU A 9 -0.93 -8.09 13.84
C GLU A 9 -0.41 -9.42 13.30
N LEU A 10 -0.89 -10.57 13.80
CA LEU A 10 -0.49 -11.88 13.28
C LEU A 10 -0.95 -12.11 11.83
N VAL A 11 -2.04 -11.47 11.40
CA VAL A 11 -2.49 -11.48 10.01
C VAL A 11 -1.67 -10.49 9.19
N LEU A 12 -1.45 -9.29 9.74
CA LEU A 12 -0.75 -8.21 9.05
C LEU A 12 0.75 -8.49 8.83
N GLN A 13 1.36 -9.33 9.68
CA GLN A 13 2.75 -9.76 9.55
C GLN A 13 2.94 -10.94 8.58
N GLN A 14 1.86 -11.50 8.02
CA GLN A 14 1.98 -12.54 7.00
C GLN A 14 2.33 -11.92 5.64
N PRO A 15 3.40 -12.39 4.98
CA PRO A 15 3.69 -11.97 3.62
C PRO A 15 2.53 -12.26 2.67
N SER A 16 2.17 -11.28 1.87
CA SER A 16 1.06 -11.37 0.93
C SER A 16 1.42 -12.20 -0.30
N THR A 17 0.46 -12.98 -0.78
CA THR A 17 0.62 -13.78 -2.00
C THR A 17 0.38 -12.93 -3.25
N ALA A 18 0.96 -13.34 -4.38
CA ALA A 18 0.76 -12.63 -5.64
C ALA A 18 -0.73 -12.56 -6.02
N ALA A 19 -1.16 -11.37 -6.46
CA ALA A 19 -2.48 -11.12 -6.99
C ALA A 19 -2.58 -11.59 -8.44
N THR A 20 -3.77 -12.03 -8.81
CA THR A 20 -4.15 -12.50 -10.14
C THR A 20 -5.37 -11.72 -10.63
N GLU A 21 -5.81 -11.96 -11.86
CA GLU A 21 -7.02 -11.32 -12.40
C GLU A 21 -8.28 -11.63 -11.57
N ALA A 22 -8.33 -12.80 -10.92
CA ALA A 22 -9.42 -13.16 -10.01
C ALA A 22 -9.48 -12.27 -8.75
N ASP A 23 -8.38 -11.58 -8.42
CA ASP A 23 -8.26 -10.73 -7.24
C ASP A 23 -8.61 -9.25 -7.54
N LEU A 24 -8.99 -8.90 -8.78
CA LEU A 24 -9.41 -7.54 -9.15
C LEU A 24 -10.55 -6.97 -8.27
N PRO A 25 -11.56 -7.75 -7.83
CA PRO A 25 -12.56 -7.25 -6.90
C PRO A 25 -11.96 -6.76 -5.57
N ILE A 26 -10.86 -7.35 -5.10
CA ILE A 26 -10.17 -6.93 -3.86
C ILE A 26 -9.55 -5.55 -4.06
N ALA A 27 -8.97 -5.27 -5.24
CA ALA A 27 -8.44 -3.95 -5.55
C ALA A 27 -9.54 -2.88 -5.54
N GLN A 28 -10.74 -3.20 -6.02
CA GLN A 28 -11.88 -2.29 -5.96
C GLN A 28 -12.38 -2.06 -4.53
N ASP A 29 -12.50 -3.13 -3.74
CA ASP A 29 -12.86 -3.02 -2.31
C ASP A 29 -11.85 -2.17 -1.52
N LEU A 30 -10.56 -2.30 -1.85
CA LEU A 30 -9.50 -1.51 -1.24
C LEU A 30 -9.59 -0.02 -1.60
N LEU A 31 -9.85 0.30 -2.87
CA LEU A 31 -10.09 1.67 -3.34
C LEU A 31 -11.31 2.30 -2.68
N ASP A 32 -12.43 1.58 -2.62
CA ASP A 32 -13.67 2.04 -1.98
C ASP A 32 -13.45 2.32 -0.50
N THR A 33 -12.71 1.43 0.18
CA THR A 33 -12.39 1.56 1.61
C THR A 33 -11.46 2.75 1.86
N LEU A 34 -10.41 2.92 1.07
CA LEU A 34 -9.51 4.08 1.17
C LEU A 34 -10.28 5.39 0.95
N ALA A 35 -11.17 5.45 -0.06
CA ALA A 35 -11.99 6.63 -0.33
C ALA A 35 -12.93 6.97 0.84
N ALA A 36 -13.48 5.96 1.52
CA ALA A 36 -14.30 6.16 2.72
C ALA A 36 -13.49 6.70 3.92
N HIS A 37 -12.19 6.43 3.96
CA HIS A 37 -11.26 6.87 5.00
C HIS A 37 -10.35 8.04 4.60
N ARG A 38 -10.63 8.72 3.48
CA ARG A 38 -9.80 9.81 2.91
C ARG A 38 -9.39 10.93 3.86
N HIS A 39 -10.15 11.16 4.94
CA HIS A 39 -9.89 12.22 5.91
C HIS A 39 -8.79 11.85 6.92
N SER A 40 -8.44 10.57 7.02
CA SER A 40 -7.50 10.04 8.01
C SER A 40 -6.50 9.03 7.43
N CYS A 41 -6.57 8.75 6.14
CA CYS A 41 -5.80 7.68 5.49
C CYS A 41 -5.50 8.05 4.05
N VAL A 42 -4.26 7.79 3.65
CA VAL A 42 -3.71 8.12 2.32
C VAL A 42 -3.23 6.89 1.56
N GLY A 43 -3.19 5.72 2.20
CA GLY A 43 -2.75 4.47 1.61
C GLY A 43 -3.27 3.28 2.39
N MET A 44 -3.50 2.17 1.69
CA MET A 44 -3.89 0.89 2.28
C MET A 44 -3.33 -0.28 1.46
N ALA A 45 -2.95 -1.35 2.14
CA ALA A 45 -2.67 -2.66 1.56
C ALA A 45 -3.84 -3.63 1.79
N ALA A 46 -4.02 -4.63 0.91
CA ALA A 46 -5.16 -5.54 0.99
C ALA A 46 -5.22 -6.35 2.29
N ASN A 47 -4.09 -6.63 2.94
CA ASN A 47 -4.09 -7.32 4.24
C ASN A 47 -4.74 -6.47 5.34
N MET A 48 -4.78 -5.14 5.20
CA MET A 48 -5.50 -4.22 6.09
C MET A 48 -7.02 -4.33 5.97
N ILE A 49 -7.54 -5.00 4.93
CA ILE A 49 -8.96 -5.36 4.79
C ILE A 49 -9.20 -6.88 4.91
N GLY A 50 -8.19 -7.61 5.40
CA GLY A 50 -8.25 -9.05 5.67
C GLY A 50 -7.84 -9.96 4.50
N GLU A 51 -7.39 -9.39 3.38
CA GLU A 51 -7.04 -10.16 2.17
C GLU A 51 -5.52 -10.27 2.01
N VAL A 52 -4.95 -11.49 2.09
CA VAL A 52 -3.49 -11.72 2.05
C VAL A 52 -2.98 -11.76 0.60
N LYS A 53 -3.24 -10.66 -0.12
CA LYS A 53 -2.94 -10.46 -1.53
C LYS A 53 -2.09 -9.22 -1.73
N ARG A 54 -1.13 -9.29 -2.65
CA ARG A 54 -0.14 -8.25 -2.91
C ARG A 54 -0.75 -7.12 -3.74
N ILE A 55 -1.65 -6.36 -3.12
CA ILE A 55 -2.40 -5.26 -3.74
C ILE A 55 -2.34 -4.06 -2.79
N ILE A 56 -2.05 -2.89 -3.33
CA ILE A 56 -2.07 -1.63 -2.60
C ILE A 56 -2.97 -0.62 -3.30
N ALA A 57 -3.58 0.27 -2.53
CA ALA A 57 -4.25 1.47 -3.01
C ALA A 57 -3.69 2.69 -2.27
N PHE A 58 -3.54 3.82 -2.96
CA PHE A 58 -2.95 5.02 -2.37
C PHE A 58 -3.42 6.29 -3.05
N ASP A 59 -3.34 7.40 -2.32
CA ASP A 59 -3.50 8.75 -2.83
C ASP A 59 -2.26 9.15 -3.63
N ASN A 60 -2.48 9.55 -4.87
CA ASN A 60 -1.48 10.16 -5.73
C ASN A 60 -1.95 11.57 -6.07
N GLU A 61 -1.72 12.50 -5.14
CA GLU A 61 -2.00 13.93 -5.33
C GLU A 61 -3.50 14.19 -5.58
N GLY A 62 -4.36 13.55 -4.79
CA GLY A 62 -5.82 13.66 -4.88
C GLY A 62 -6.49 12.67 -5.83
N ALA A 63 -5.73 11.83 -6.53
CA ALA A 63 -6.25 10.73 -7.33
C ALA A 63 -5.88 9.38 -6.70
N TYR A 64 -6.89 8.55 -6.41
CA TYR A 64 -6.65 7.20 -5.89
C TYR A 64 -6.25 6.23 -6.99
N LEU A 65 -5.15 5.52 -6.78
CA LEU A 65 -4.63 4.51 -7.68
C LEU A 65 -4.45 3.18 -6.94
N ALA A 66 -4.54 2.08 -7.68
CA ALA A 66 -4.22 0.76 -7.19
C ALA A 66 -3.06 0.14 -7.99
N MET A 67 -2.25 -0.65 -7.31
CA MET A 67 -1.19 -1.46 -7.92
C MET A 67 -1.35 -2.91 -7.50
N LEU A 68 -1.27 -3.81 -8.46
CA LEU A 68 -1.17 -5.23 -8.23
C LEU A 68 0.30 -5.65 -8.33
N ASN A 69 0.70 -6.54 -7.44
CA ASN A 69 2.05 -7.09 -7.38
C ASN A 69 3.18 -6.02 -7.37
N PRO A 70 3.07 -4.92 -6.59
CA PRO A 70 4.08 -3.89 -6.60
C PRO A 70 5.42 -4.37 -6.01
N GLU A 71 6.51 -3.94 -6.63
CA GLU A 71 7.88 -4.19 -6.20
C GLU A 71 8.74 -2.93 -6.42
N ILE A 72 9.48 -2.52 -5.37
CA ILE A 72 10.44 -1.43 -5.47
C ILE A 72 11.72 -1.97 -6.13
N VAL A 73 11.97 -1.56 -7.37
CA VAL A 73 13.15 -1.99 -8.14
C VAL A 73 14.34 -1.04 -7.98
N SER A 74 14.13 0.18 -7.50
CA SER A 74 15.20 1.07 -7.05
C SER A 74 14.70 2.12 -6.07
N ARG A 75 15.60 2.61 -5.20
CA ARG A 75 15.29 3.63 -4.18
C ARG A 75 16.50 4.53 -3.93
N ALA A 76 16.26 5.82 -3.65
CA ALA A 76 17.32 6.81 -3.44
C ALA A 76 16.88 7.92 -2.47
N GLY A 77 17.87 8.51 -1.79
CA GLY A 77 17.67 9.61 -0.85
C GLY A 77 16.97 9.17 0.43
N ALA A 78 17.65 8.38 1.27
CA ALA A 78 17.13 7.96 2.57
C ALA A 78 16.88 9.18 3.49
N TYR A 79 15.82 9.12 4.28
CA TYR A 79 15.49 10.12 5.30
C TYR A 79 14.65 9.49 6.41
N GLU A 80 14.74 10.07 7.61
CA GLU A 80 13.91 9.70 8.75
C GLU A 80 12.58 10.46 8.71
N THR A 81 11.51 9.78 9.08
CA THR A 81 10.16 10.34 9.17
C THR A 81 9.38 9.61 10.26
N GLU A 82 8.20 10.12 10.57
CA GLU A 82 7.22 9.47 11.43
C GLU A 82 5.98 9.10 10.61
N GLU A 83 5.42 7.91 10.85
CA GLU A 83 4.24 7.38 10.16
C GLU A 83 3.21 6.86 11.15
N GLY A 84 1.95 6.86 10.74
CA GLY A 84 0.85 6.16 11.41
C GLY A 84 0.18 5.18 10.44
N CYS A 85 -0.58 4.22 10.98
CA CYS A 85 -1.28 3.21 10.19
C CYS A 85 -2.68 2.97 10.80
N LEU A 86 -3.73 2.86 9.98
CA LEU A 86 -5.10 2.60 10.48
C LEU A 86 -5.24 1.29 11.29
N SER A 87 -4.34 0.34 11.02
CA SER A 87 -4.30 -0.95 11.70
C SER A 87 -3.58 -0.92 13.05
N LEU A 88 -2.84 0.16 13.36
CA LEU A 88 -1.98 0.29 14.53
C LEU A 88 -2.34 1.55 15.35
N ALA A 89 -1.99 1.54 16.64
CA ALA A 89 -2.19 2.70 17.49
C ALA A 89 -0.94 3.61 17.48
N GLY A 90 -1.18 4.92 17.35
CA GLY A 90 -0.13 5.94 17.42
C GLY A 90 0.72 6.04 16.16
N THR A 91 1.87 6.68 16.32
CA THR A 91 2.85 6.89 15.27
C THR A 91 4.21 6.32 15.66
N ARG A 92 5.04 5.98 14.66
CA ARG A 92 6.35 5.36 14.85
C ARG A 92 7.39 5.96 13.90
N PRO A 93 8.65 6.14 14.34
CA PRO A 93 9.72 6.59 13.46
C PRO A 93 10.11 5.49 12.47
N THR A 94 10.45 5.85 11.25
CA THR A 94 10.90 4.92 10.20
C THR A 94 11.80 5.62 9.17
N THR A 95 12.57 4.83 8.44
CA THR A 95 13.42 5.30 7.34
C THR A 95 12.72 5.08 6.00
N ARG A 96 12.63 6.14 5.19
CA ARG A 96 12.02 6.13 3.85
C ARG A 96 12.97 6.70 2.82
N TYR A 97 12.66 6.49 1.55
CA TYR A 97 13.43 6.99 0.42
C TYR A 97 12.62 8.03 -0.35
N ARG A 98 13.24 9.18 -0.66
CA ARG A 98 12.59 10.30 -1.36
C ARG A 98 12.13 9.95 -2.77
N THR A 99 12.83 9.02 -3.42
CA THR A 99 12.55 8.57 -4.77
C THR A 99 12.55 7.05 -4.81
N ILE A 100 11.51 6.47 -5.40
CA ILE A 100 11.42 5.03 -5.65
C ILE A 100 11.04 4.78 -7.11
N LYS A 101 11.52 3.69 -7.68
CA LYS A 101 11.03 3.13 -8.95
C LYS A 101 10.31 1.84 -8.64
N VAL A 102 9.07 1.72 -9.12
CA VAL A 102 8.18 0.61 -8.79
C VAL A 102 7.78 -0.11 -10.06
N SER A 103 7.94 -1.43 -10.08
CA SER A 103 7.35 -2.35 -11.06
C SER A 103 6.04 -2.88 -10.50
N TYR A 104 4.97 -2.87 -11.28
CA TYR A 104 3.65 -3.31 -10.84
C TYR A 104 2.75 -3.65 -12.04
N GLN A 105 1.55 -4.16 -11.77
CA GLN A 105 0.47 -4.31 -12.74
C GLN A 105 -0.65 -3.32 -12.43
N ASP A 106 -1.19 -2.66 -13.46
CA ASP A 106 -2.39 -1.84 -13.33
C ASP A 106 -3.66 -2.70 -13.24
N LEU A 107 -4.83 -2.07 -13.05
CA LEU A 107 -6.14 -2.76 -12.97
C LEU A 107 -6.52 -3.53 -14.25
N ALA A 108 -5.83 -3.28 -15.37
CA ALA A 108 -5.98 -4.05 -16.60
C ALA A 108 -4.96 -5.19 -16.70
N MET A 109 -4.31 -5.56 -15.58
CA MET A 109 -3.23 -6.54 -15.47
C MET A 109 -2.00 -6.23 -16.35
N LYS A 110 -1.85 -4.99 -16.82
CA LYS A 110 -0.73 -4.62 -17.70
C LYS A 110 0.50 -4.22 -16.86
N PRO A 111 1.69 -4.74 -17.21
CA PRO A 111 2.90 -4.37 -16.50
C PRO A 111 3.23 -2.89 -16.71
N ARG A 112 3.62 -2.24 -15.63
CA ARG A 112 4.03 -0.84 -15.56
C ARG A 112 5.30 -0.72 -14.75
N VAL A 113 6.11 0.26 -15.12
CA VAL A 113 7.25 0.69 -14.32
C VAL A 113 7.19 2.22 -14.24
N LYS A 114 7.14 2.76 -13.02
CA LYS A 114 7.02 4.21 -12.80
C LYS A 114 7.89 4.65 -11.62
N THR A 115 8.43 5.86 -11.74
CA THR A 115 9.13 6.54 -10.64
C THR A 115 8.13 7.39 -9.86
N PHE A 116 8.20 7.30 -8.54
CA PHE A 116 7.44 8.10 -7.60
C PHE A 116 8.39 8.85 -6.68
N THR A 117 7.98 10.03 -6.26
CA THR A 117 8.78 10.93 -5.41
C THR A 117 7.94 11.52 -4.29
N GLY A 118 8.61 12.08 -3.28
CA GLY A 118 7.95 12.85 -2.22
C GLY A 118 7.01 12.00 -1.37
N PHE A 119 5.87 12.57 -0.99
CA PHE A 119 4.93 11.91 -0.08
C PHE A 119 4.29 10.67 -0.69
N THR A 120 3.93 10.69 -1.97
CA THR A 120 3.43 9.49 -2.68
C THR A 120 4.42 8.34 -2.64
N ALA A 121 5.73 8.62 -2.79
CA ALA A 121 6.75 7.58 -2.65
C ALA A 121 6.76 6.99 -1.24
N GLN A 122 6.61 7.82 -0.21
CA GLN A 122 6.54 7.38 1.18
C GLN A 122 5.35 6.45 1.42
N ILE A 123 4.15 6.85 0.96
CA ILE A 123 2.93 6.04 1.06
C ILE A 123 3.14 4.68 0.40
N ILE A 124 3.63 4.65 -0.85
CA ILE A 124 3.83 3.39 -1.57
C ILE A 124 4.82 2.48 -0.83
N GLN A 125 5.89 3.03 -0.24
CA GLN A 125 6.83 2.23 0.56
C GLN A 125 6.14 1.59 1.76
N HIS A 126 5.31 2.35 2.48
CA HIS A 126 4.52 1.84 3.60
C HIS A 126 3.58 0.70 3.18
N GLU A 127 2.82 0.87 2.09
CA GLU A 127 1.87 -0.17 1.66
C GLU A 127 2.58 -1.42 1.10
N ILE A 128 3.76 -1.26 0.48
CA ILE A 128 4.59 -2.39 0.05
C ILE A 128 5.17 -3.13 1.27
N ASP A 129 5.53 -2.44 2.34
CA ASP A 129 5.96 -3.09 3.59
C ASP A 129 4.83 -3.95 4.17
N HIS A 130 3.60 -3.44 4.21
CA HIS A 130 2.43 -4.25 4.57
C HIS A 130 2.28 -5.49 3.70
N CYS A 131 2.46 -5.38 2.39
CA CYS A 131 2.48 -6.54 1.50
C CYS A 131 3.57 -7.57 1.85
N ASN A 132 4.68 -7.14 2.44
CA ASN A 132 5.79 -7.99 2.88
C ASN A 132 5.61 -8.54 4.30
N GLY A 133 4.52 -8.19 5.00
CA GLY A 133 4.36 -8.53 6.41
C GLY A 133 5.19 -7.66 7.36
N VAL A 134 5.67 -6.51 6.89
CA VAL A 134 6.47 -5.56 7.67
C VAL A 134 5.56 -4.43 8.15
N LEU A 135 5.57 -4.18 9.45
CA LEU A 135 4.83 -3.09 10.08
C LEU A 135 5.83 -2.01 10.53
N ILE A 136 5.39 -0.75 10.50
CA ILE A 136 6.14 0.38 11.08
C ILE A 136 6.30 0.28 12.58
#